data_AF-A0A0L7B0P9-F1
#
_entry.id   AF-A0A0L7B0P9-F1
#
_cell.length_a   1.000
_cell.length_b   1.000
_cell.length_c   1.000
_cell.angle_alpha   90.00
_cell.angle_beta   90.00
_cell.angle_gamma   90.00
#
_symmetry.space_group_name_H-M   'P 1'
#
loop_
_entity.id
_entity.type
_entity.pdbx_description
1 polymer ?
#
loop_
_entity_poly.entity_id
_entity_poly.type
_entity_poly.pdbx_seq_one_letter_code
_entity_poly.pdbx_strand_id
1 'polypeptide(L)'
;METEDDLGIRVWVGNLGKYVEGELKGGWASLPMPQQELNRFLRDTVGLGPEAAEARATGRVYEEYAIHDYEYDGLLEALDYRPDEYENLDDLNLLARAAQVFERESPGMIERVRMAADTLVQSTPLSLANLIAQCDDIDWCEYDPPAGIDPANIDDLDELYAWHCVERDPDLARVMQGRWGMYMDMAWPGRDSALCDDVTLGEHGFLLANGVPDANRYDRGELRELLDALDPPAPAPDFRLENLLEEGEHIERYAIEDTGTNWGAPDYGCIMPYGSTDLAAGLEDTVQRIIADRHEHGDATEQIRLTVGAVPAIDLAGEEGIVPIDRGYALPGPIVTADQARQPAKGKDKGEALEGIRRRASQRNDMKGTEAATKTRGGHAR
;
A
#
# COMPACT_ATOMS: atom_id res chain seq x y z
N MET A 1 6.88 27.67 18.49
CA MET A 1 6.80 26.31 19.05
C MET A 1 6.28 25.51 17.88
N GLU A 2 7.21 24.92 17.13
CA GLU A 2 6.93 24.23 15.85
C GLU A 2 6.53 22.79 16.21
N THR A 3 5.25 22.47 16.27
CA THR A 3 4.77 21.11 16.56
C THR A 3 3.37 20.88 15.95
N GLU A 4 3.18 21.23 14.67
CA GLU A 4 1.94 20.92 13.92
C GLU A 4 2.18 19.95 12.75
N ASP A 5 3.43 19.53 12.47
CA ASP A 5 3.79 18.93 11.18
C ASP A 5 4.57 17.60 11.22
N ASP A 6 4.67 16.88 12.35
CA ASP A 6 5.37 15.59 12.36
C ASP A 6 4.54 14.48 13.03
N LEU A 7 3.58 13.92 12.28
CA LEU A 7 2.91 12.64 12.59
C LEU A 7 3.87 11.44 12.37
N GLY A 8 5.16 11.64 12.64
CA GLY A 8 6.16 10.59 12.61
C GLY A 8 6.12 9.73 13.88
N ILE A 9 6.83 8.60 13.81
CA ILE A 9 7.08 7.71 14.94
C ILE A 9 8.59 7.49 15.04
N ARG A 10 9.18 7.66 16.21
CA ARG A 10 10.60 7.32 16.45
C ARG A 10 10.76 6.20 17.46
N VAL A 11 11.40 5.12 17.03
CA VAL A 11 11.61 3.90 17.83
C VAL A 11 13.07 3.45 17.76
N TRP A 12 13.61 2.96 18.86
CA TRP A 12 14.90 2.30 18.90
C TRP A 12 14.73 0.79 18.77
N VAL A 13 15.31 0.24 17.72
CA VAL A 13 15.20 -1.18 17.36
C VAL A 13 16.55 -1.85 17.59
N GLY A 14 16.54 -2.91 18.41
CA GLY A 14 17.71 -3.71 18.74
C GLY A 14 17.60 -5.14 18.24
N ASN A 15 18.74 -5.75 17.89
CA ASN A 15 18.84 -7.15 17.53
C ASN A 15 19.11 -8.01 18.76
N LEU A 16 18.16 -8.86 19.14
CA LEU A 16 18.21 -9.67 20.36
C LEU A 16 19.39 -10.66 20.41
N GLY A 17 19.88 -11.10 19.24
CA GLY A 17 20.94 -12.11 19.11
C GLY A 17 22.34 -11.54 18.87
N LYS A 18 22.51 -10.22 18.69
CA LYS A 18 23.76 -9.64 18.18
C LYS A 18 24.26 -8.48 19.02
N TYR A 19 25.49 -8.62 19.51
CA TYR A 19 26.16 -7.62 20.33
C TYR A 19 27.47 -7.16 19.67
N VAL A 20 27.76 -5.86 19.75
CA VAL A 20 29.01 -5.24 19.29
C VAL A 20 29.61 -4.51 20.49
N GLU A 21 30.86 -4.86 20.84
CA GLU A 21 31.57 -4.29 22.01
C GLU A 21 30.84 -4.42 23.37
N GLY A 22 29.89 -5.35 23.47
CA GLY A 22 29.08 -5.57 24.69
C GLY A 22 27.77 -4.78 24.71
N GLU A 23 27.49 -3.97 23.68
CA GLU A 23 26.22 -3.29 23.48
C GLU A 23 25.38 -4.00 22.41
N LEU A 24 24.06 -3.96 22.56
CA LEU A 24 23.13 -4.57 21.62
C LEU A 24 23.21 -3.85 20.28
N LYS A 25 23.35 -4.59 19.17
CA LYS A 25 23.39 -3.98 17.84
C LYS A 25 21.99 -3.45 17.49
N GLY A 26 21.85 -2.15 17.28
CA GLY A 26 20.57 -1.51 17.02
C GLY A 26 20.70 -0.06 16.58
N GLY A 27 19.57 0.62 16.40
CA GLY A 27 19.53 2.03 16.04
C GLY A 27 18.14 2.64 16.15
N TRP A 28 18.08 3.97 16.04
CA TRP A 28 16.82 4.70 15.94
C TRP A 28 16.29 4.65 14.50
N ALA A 29 15.01 4.33 14.35
CA ALA A 29 14.25 4.44 13.11
C ALA A 29 13.25 5.60 13.23
N SER A 30 13.10 6.36 12.15
CA SER A 30 12.08 7.40 12.01
C SER A 30 11.09 6.97 10.94
N LEU A 31 9.84 6.78 11.34
CA LEU A 31 8.74 6.30 10.50
C LEU A 31 7.77 7.46 10.24
N PRO A 32 7.06 7.48 9.10
CA PRO A 32 7.13 6.49 8.05
C PRO A 32 8.42 6.65 7.22
N MET A 33 8.91 5.54 6.72
CA MET A 33 9.98 5.49 5.72
C MET A 33 9.63 4.51 4.61
N PRO A 34 10.21 4.69 3.40
CA PRO A 34 10.04 3.75 2.31
C PRO A 34 10.40 2.32 2.76
N GLN A 35 9.65 1.32 2.27
CA GLN A 35 9.90 -0.09 2.63
C GLN A 35 11.34 -0.52 2.36
N GLN A 36 11.96 0.03 1.31
CA GLN A 36 13.36 -0.19 0.96
C GLN A 36 14.31 0.28 2.05
N GLU A 37 14.10 1.50 2.54
CA GLU A 37 14.91 2.09 3.61
C GLU A 37 14.72 1.33 4.92
N LEU A 38 13.50 0.90 5.21
CA LEU A 38 13.20 0.06 6.37
C LEU A 38 13.94 -1.28 6.30
N ASN A 39 13.92 -1.94 5.15
CA ASN A 39 14.64 -3.20 4.92
C ASN A 39 16.16 -3.00 5.04
N ARG A 40 16.69 -1.90 4.50
CA ARG A 40 18.10 -1.53 4.59
C ARG A 40 18.51 -1.26 6.04
N PHE A 41 17.71 -0.49 6.78
CA PHE A 41 17.92 -0.22 8.20
C PHE A 41 18.00 -1.51 9.01
N LEU A 42 17.07 -2.43 8.80
CA LEU A 42 17.04 -3.70 9.52
C LEU A 42 18.24 -4.61 9.17
N ARG A 43 18.65 -4.64 7.92
CA ARG A 43 19.81 -5.42 7.46
C ARG A 43 21.13 -4.84 7.93
N ASP A 44 21.35 -3.54 7.71
CA ASP A 44 22.66 -2.92 7.85
C ASP A 44 22.87 -2.40 9.29
N THR A 45 21.88 -1.69 9.83
CA THR A 45 21.90 -1.07 11.16
C THR A 45 21.57 -2.06 12.27
N VAL A 46 20.44 -2.75 12.18
CA VAL A 46 20.04 -3.76 13.19
C VAL A 46 20.82 -5.06 12.98
N GLY A 47 21.23 -5.36 11.75
CA GLY A 47 22.11 -6.49 11.47
C GLY A 47 21.39 -7.83 11.30
N LEU A 48 20.11 -7.82 10.92
CA LEU A 48 19.31 -9.01 10.66
C LEU A 48 19.77 -9.74 9.40
N GLY A 49 19.71 -11.08 9.43
CA GLY A 49 20.08 -11.94 8.30
C GLY A 49 19.03 -11.95 7.18
N PRO A 50 19.34 -12.58 6.03
CA PRO A 50 18.41 -12.69 4.89
C PRO A 50 17.11 -13.44 5.24
N GLU A 51 17.13 -14.37 6.19
CA GLU A 51 15.94 -15.06 6.70
C GLU A 51 14.90 -14.12 7.30
N ALA A 52 15.34 -12.97 7.82
CA ALA A 52 14.46 -11.91 8.34
C ALA A 52 13.64 -11.24 7.25
N ALA A 53 14.24 -11.05 6.07
CA ALA A 53 13.56 -10.45 4.93
C ALA A 53 12.47 -11.38 4.39
N GLU A 54 12.73 -12.69 4.34
CA GLU A 54 11.74 -13.69 3.94
C GLU A 54 10.57 -13.79 4.94
N ALA A 55 10.85 -13.81 6.24
CA ALA A 55 9.80 -13.83 7.27
C ALA A 55 8.86 -12.61 7.17
N ARG A 56 9.42 -11.42 6.99
CA ARG A 56 8.64 -10.17 6.87
C ARG A 56 7.85 -10.07 5.57
N ALA A 57 8.37 -10.59 4.46
CA ALA A 57 7.60 -10.69 3.21
C ALA A 57 6.33 -11.54 3.38
N THR A 58 6.32 -12.48 4.32
CA THR A 58 5.16 -13.30 4.68
C THR A 58 4.30 -12.73 5.81
N GLY A 59 4.62 -11.53 6.31
CA GLY A 59 3.90 -10.87 7.42
C GLY A 59 4.18 -11.47 8.80
N ARG A 60 5.20 -12.33 8.96
CA ARG A 60 5.60 -12.88 10.26
C ARG A 60 6.53 -11.92 10.99
N VAL A 61 6.30 -11.75 12.29
CA VAL A 61 7.25 -11.06 13.18
C VAL A 61 8.53 -11.90 13.23
N TYR A 62 9.67 -11.30 12.88
CA TYR A 62 10.95 -11.97 12.95
C TYR A 62 11.50 -11.83 14.37
N GLU A 63 11.65 -12.96 15.08
CA GLU A 63 11.93 -13.03 16.52
C GLU A 63 13.33 -12.53 16.93
N GLU A 64 14.17 -12.05 16.01
CA GLU A 64 15.52 -11.59 16.33
C GLU A 64 15.65 -10.07 16.52
N TYR A 65 14.57 -9.29 16.46
CA TYR A 65 14.58 -7.87 16.83
C TYR A 65 13.48 -7.52 17.83
N ALA A 66 13.72 -6.45 18.58
CA ALA A 66 12.79 -5.89 19.56
C ALA A 66 12.89 -4.36 19.58
N ILE A 67 11.78 -3.71 19.96
CA ILE A 67 11.73 -2.28 20.23
C ILE A 67 12.07 -2.08 21.71
N HIS A 68 13.22 -1.48 22.01
CA HIS A 68 13.63 -1.28 23.41
C HIS A 68 13.35 0.13 23.93
N ASP A 69 13.17 1.10 23.02
CA ASP A 69 12.87 2.48 23.40
C ASP A 69 12.04 3.16 22.30
N TYR A 70 11.33 4.22 22.66
CA TYR A 70 10.56 5.05 21.73
C TYR A 70 10.41 6.46 22.28
N GLU A 71 10.25 7.41 21.39
CA GLU A 71 9.89 8.77 21.77
C GLU A 71 8.37 8.90 21.77
N TYR A 72 7.81 9.33 22.90
CA TYR A 72 6.37 9.55 23.05
C TYR A 72 6.04 10.99 22.66
N ASP A 73 6.07 11.22 21.35
CA ASP A 73 5.71 12.47 20.67
C ASP A 73 5.01 12.16 19.33
N GLY A 74 4.66 13.20 18.59
CA GLY A 74 4.09 13.07 17.25
C GLY A 74 2.84 12.20 17.24
N LEU A 75 2.82 11.18 16.37
CA LEU A 75 1.66 10.30 16.22
C LEU A 75 1.39 9.42 17.45
N LEU A 76 2.43 9.02 18.20
CA LEU A 76 2.27 8.17 19.37
C LEU A 76 1.56 8.90 20.51
N GLU A 77 1.93 10.15 20.77
CA GLU A 77 1.24 11.01 21.73
C GLU A 77 -0.18 11.32 21.26
N ALA A 78 -0.34 11.65 19.97
CA ALA A 78 -1.61 12.04 19.38
C ALA A 78 -2.69 10.94 19.45
N LEU A 79 -2.29 9.66 19.30
CA LEU A 79 -3.18 8.50 19.43
C LEU A 79 -3.17 7.87 20.83
N ASP A 80 -2.40 8.43 21.78
CA ASP A 80 -2.07 7.80 23.07
C ASP A 80 -1.64 6.32 22.94
N TYR A 81 -0.86 6.03 21.91
CA TYR A 81 -0.41 4.67 21.61
C TYR A 81 1.01 4.44 22.10
N ARG A 82 1.23 3.32 22.79
CA ARG A 82 2.52 2.91 23.36
C ARG A 82 2.96 1.59 22.75
N PRO A 83 3.96 1.58 21.86
CA PRO A 83 4.47 0.35 21.25
C PRO A 83 5.02 -0.62 22.31
N ASP A 84 4.72 -1.91 22.14
CA ASP A 84 5.33 -2.99 22.93
C ASP A 84 6.66 -3.47 22.32
N GLU A 85 7.45 -4.22 23.09
CA GLU A 85 8.78 -4.72 22.70
C GLU A 85 8.73 -5.58 21.43
N TYR A 86 7.63 -6.31 21.22
CA TYR A 86 7.43 -7.24 20.11
C TYR A 86 6.51 -6.69 19.01
N GLU A 87 6.24 -5.38 19.03
CA GLU A 87 5.38 -4.76 18.03
C GLU A 87 6.01 -4.85 16.63
N ASN A 88 5.16 -5.03 15.61
CA ASN A 88 5.66 -5.23 14.26
C ASN A 88 6.05 -3.89 13.64
N LEU A 89 7.33 -3.73 13.29
CA LEU A 89 7.86 -2.49 12.75
C LEU A 89 7.23 -2.08 11.40
N ASP A 90 6.81 -3.05 10.58
CA ASP A 90 6.07 -2.74 9.34
C ASP A 90 4.66 -2.18 9.64
N ASP A 91 4.04 -2.57 10.76
CA ASP A 91 2.69 -2.09 11.13
C ASP A 91 2.80 -0.67 11.68
N LEU A 92 3.83 -0.39 12.47
CA LEU A 92 4.15 0.98 12.90
C LEU A 92 4.46 1.88 11.70
N ASN A 93 5.21 1.38 10.72
CA ASN A 93 5.52 2.12 9.50
C ASN A 93 4.25 2.40 8.67
N LEU A 94 3.36 1.42 8.58
CA LEU A 94 2.08 1.53 7.90
C LEU A 94 1.15 2.52 8.61
N LEU A 95 1.07 2.45 9.94
CA LEU A 95 0.31 3.39 10.78
C LEU A 95 0.79 4.83 10.56
N ALA A 96 2.10 5.08 10.67
CA ALA A 96 2.66 6.40 10.46
C ALA A 96 2.37 6.94 9.06
N ARG A 97 2.49 6.08 8.03
CA ARG A 97 2.16 6.44 6.65
C ARG A 97 0.67 6.75 6.50
N ALA A 98 -0.21 5.91 7.04
CA ALA A 98 -1.66 6.13 6.98
C ALA A 98 -2.04 7.48 7.62
N ALA A 99 -1.49 7.79 8.79
CA ALA A 99 -1.74 9.06 9.45
C ALA A 99 -1.32 10.25 8.59
N GLN A 100 -0.11 10.22 8.00
CA GLN A 100 0.35 11.30 7.12
C GLN A 100 -0.49 11.45 5.84
N VAL A 101 -0.97 10.35 5.26
CA VAL A 101 -1.82 10.42 4.05
C VAL A 101 -3.20 10.98 4.38
N PHE A 102 -3.86 10.41 5.39
CA PHE A 102 -5.26 10.73 5.68
C PHE A 102 -5.44 12.04 6.45
N GLU A 103 -4.47 12.50 7.24
CA GLU A 103 -4.53 13.84 7.86
C GLU A 103 -4.59 14.94 6.79
N ARG A 104 -3.93 14.74 5.64
CA ARG A 104 -3.99 15.70 4.51
C ARG A 104 -5.36 15.75 3.85
N GLU A 105 -6.04 14.61 3.77
CA GLU A 105 -7.36 14.48 3.14
C GLU A 105 -8.50 14.89 4.09
N SER A 106 -8.34 14.61 5.38
CA SER A 106 -9.38 14.82 6.39
C SER A 106 -8.73 15.35 7.69
N PRO A 107 -8.51 16.67 7.79
CA PRO A 107 -7.83 17.30 8.93
C PRO A 107 -8.60 17.10 10.24
N GLY A 108 -7.87 16.94 11.35
CA GLY A 108 -8.47 16.70 12.67
C GLY A 108 -8.95 15.26 12.87
N MET A 109 -8.56 14.33 11.99
CA MET A 109 -8.99 12.93 12.08
C MET A 109 -8.44 12.18 13.29
N ILE A 110 -7.32 12.65 13.82
CA ILE A 110 -6.62 11.99 14.92
C ILE A 110 -7.52 11.82 16.14
N GLU A 111 -8.30 12.84 16.50
CA GLU A 111 -9.16 12.77 17.67
C GLU A 111 -10.26 11.71 17.50
N ARG A 112 -11.00 11.76 16.38
CA ARG A 112 -12.04 10.74 16.09
C ARG A 112 -11.47 9.32 16.06
N VAL A 113 -10.26 9.13 15.52
CA VAL A 113 -9.57 7.83 15.49
C VAL A 113 -9.15 7.40 16.89
N ARG A 114 -8.57 8.29 17.69
CA ARG A 114 -8.19 8.03 19.09
C ARG A 114 -9.41 7.60 19.90
N MET A 115 -10.50 8.36 19.80
CA MET A 115 -11.74 8.02 20.51
C MET A 115 -12.33 6.70 20.04
N ALA A 116 -12.30 6.42 18.73
CA ALA A 116 -12.71 5.11 18.21
C ALA A 116 -11.81 3.98 18.74
N ALA A 117 -10.49 4.21 18.84
CA ALA A 117 -9.53 3.26 19.35
C ALA A 117 -9.76 2.92 20.84
N ASP A 118 -10.17 3.89 21.66
CA ASP A 118 -10.51 3.66 23.07
C ASP A 118 -11.71 2.72 23.26
N THR A 119 -12.55 2.53 22.24
CA THR A 119 -13.64 1.55 22.28
C THR A 119 -13.18 0.11 22.00
N LEU A 120 -11.98 -0.06 21.43
CA LEU A 120 -11.45 -1.38 21.11
C LEU A 120 -10.93 -2.07 22.38
N VAL A 121 -11.07 -3.40 22.41
CA VAL A 121 -10.51 -4.21 23.51
C VAL A 121 -8.98 -4.11 23.56
N GLN A 122 -8.36 -4.02 22.39
CA GLN A 122 -6.92 -3.84 22.23
C GLN A 122 -6.65 -3.14 20.90
N SER A 123 -5.86 -2.08 20.95
CA SER A 123 -5.38 -1.37 19.77
C SER A 123 -4.00 -1.91 19.37
N THR A 124 -3.87 -2.33 18.12
CA THR A 124 -2.60 -2.64 17.46
C THR A 124 -2.31 -1.56 16.42
N PRO A 125 -1.07 -1.38 15.96
CA PRO A 125 -0.79 -0.37 14.95
C PRO A 125 -1.55 -0.64 13.64
N LEU A 126 -1.76 -1.92 13.30
CA LEU A 126 -2.58 -2.30 12.16
C LEU A 126 -4.06 -1.94 12.34
N SER A 127 -4.61 -2.12 13.55
CA SER A 127 -6.00 -1.75 13.81
C SER A 127 -6.19 -0.24 13.80
N LEU A 128 -5.22 0.51 14.33
CA LEU A 128 -5.19 1.97 14.24
C LEU A 128 -5.08 2.45 12.79
N ALA A 129 -4.21 1.84 11.98
CA ALA A 129 -4.10 2.16 10.55
C ALA A 129 -5.42 1.88 9.81
N ASN A 130 -6.13 0.81 10.17
CA ASN A 130 -7.46 0.50 9.64
C ASN A 130 -8.51 1.56 10.03
N LEU A 131 -8.49 2.05 11.28
CA LEU A 131 -9.38 3.13 11.71
C LEU A 131 -9.09 4.43 10.98
N ILE A 132 -7.80 4.76 10.79
CA ILE A 132 -7.39 5.94 10.00
C ILE A 132 -7.88 5.83 8.56
N ALA A 133 -7.72 4.66 7.93
CA ALA A 133 -8.18 4.45 6.55
C ALA A 133 -9.71 4.54 6.40
N GLN A 134 -10.45 4.32 7.48
CA GLN A 134 -11.91 4.37 7.56
C GLN A 134 -12.38 5.59 8.37
N CYS A 135 -11.57 6.63 8.48
CA CYS A 135 -11.82 7.74 9.39
C CYS A 135 -13.14 8.49 9.09
N ASP A 136 -13.58 8.51 7.83
CA ASP A 136 -14.86 9.11 7.42
C ASP A 136 -16.08 8.20 7.68
N ASP A 137 -15.86 6.91 7.95
CA ASP A 137 -16.90 5.96 8.35
C ASP A 137 -17.06 5.90 9.89
N ILE A 138 -16.29 6.69 10.64
CA ILE A 138 -16.47 6.87 12.09
C ILE A 138 -17.67 7.80 12.30
N ASP A 139 -18.70 7.37 13.03
CA ASP A 139 -19.87 8.21 13.34
C ASP A 139 -19.50 9.28 14.39
N TRP A 140 -18.81 10.30 13.90
CA TRP A 140 -18.35 11.46 14.63
C TRP A 140 -19.29 12.65 14.40
N CYS A 141 -19.61 13.36 15.47
CA CYS A 141 -20.38 14.60 15.40
C CYS A 141 -19.60 15.75 16.02
N GLU A 142 -19.34 16.79 15.24
CA GLU A 142 -18.77 18.04 15.76
C GLU A 142 -19.76 18.78 16.66
N TYR A 143 -19.24 19.53 17.63
CA TYR A 143 -20.08 20.37 18.47
C TYR A 143 -20.63 21.56 17.69
N ASP A 144 -21.95 21.62 17.61
CA ASP A 144 -22.71 22.72 17.04
C ASP A 144 -23.62 23.38 18.11
N PRO A 145 -23.06 24.25 18.97
CA PRO A 145 -23.81 25.00 19.98
C PRO A 145 -24.48 26.26 19.39
N PRO A 146 -25.43 26.89 20.13
CA PRO A 146 -26.14 28.07 19.67
C PRO A 146 -25.23 29.27 19.35
N ALA A 147 -25.69 30.11 18.42
CA ALA A 147 -24.98 31.32 18.03
C ALA A 147 -24.64 32.22 19.23
N GLY A 148 -23.34 32.49 19.42
CA GLY A 148 -22.82 33.29 20.52
C GLY A 148 -22.17 32.47 21.64
N ILE A 149 -22.30 31.14 21.59
CA ILE A 149 -21.47 30.20 22.34
C ILE A 149 -20.31 29.80 21.45
N ASP A 150 -19.09 30.01 21.93
CA ASP A 150 -17.87 29.60 21.25
C ASP A 150 -17.31 28.38 21.99
N PRO A 151 -17.30 27.19 21.37
CA PRO A 151 -16.76 25.96 21.98
C PRO A 151 -15.39 26.14 22.61
N ALA A 152 -14.52 26.97 22.00
CA ALA A 152 -13.15 27.17 22.47
C ALA A 152 -13.04 27.88 23.83
N ASN A 153 -14.15 28.42 24.36
CA ASN A 153 -14.19 29.06 25.68
C ASN A 153 -14.78 28.15 26.77
N ILE A 154 -15.07 26.88 26.46
CA ILE A 154 -15.68 25.92 27.37
C ILE A 154 -14.71 24.77 27.60
N ASP A 155 -14.14 24.69 28.80
CA ASP A 155 -13.18 23.63 29.17
C ASP A 155 -13.88 22.33 29.61
N ASP A 156 -15.17 22.40 29.98
CA ASP A 156 -15.94 21.26 30.47
C ASP A 156 -16.73 20.62 29.31
N LEU A 157 -16.36 19.38 28.97
CA LEU A 157 -16.98 18.65 27.86
C LEU A 157 -18.46 18.38 28.08
N ASP A 158 -18.88 18.13 29.33
CA ASP A 158 -20.29 17.94 29.65
C ASP A 158 -21.05 19.25 29.39
N GLU A 159 -20.52 20.40 29.82
CA GLU A 159 -21.12 21.71 29.51
C GLU A 159 -21.21 21.95 27.99
N LEU A 160 -20.14 21.66 27.24
CA LEU A 160 -20.11 21.84 25.80
C LEU A 160 -21.17 20.98 25.09
N TYR A 161 -21.30 19.72 25.50
CA TYR A 161 -22.35 18.83 24.98
C TYR A 161 -23.75 19.32 25.35
N ALA A 162 -23.94 19.86 26.55
CA ALA A 162 -25.22 20.47 26.93
C ALA A 162 -25.61 21.61 25.98
N TRP A 163 -24.66 22.48 25.63
CA TRP A 163 -24.90 23.54 24.64
C TRP A 163 -25.21 22.98 23.26
N HIS A 164 -24.54 21.91 22.82
CA HIS A 164 -24.91 21.20 21.60
C HIS A 164 -26.36 20.69 21.62
N CYS A 165 -26.82 20.15 22.75
CA CYS A 165 -28.20 19.71 22.94
C CYS A 165 -29.19 20.89 22.93
N VAL A 166 -28.83 22.06 23.46
CA VAL A 166 -29.69 23.27 23.46
C VAL A 166 -30.12 23.66 22.03
N GLU A 167 -29.22 23.58 21.06
CA GLU A 167 -29.55 23.91 19.66
C GLU A 167 -30.56 22.90 19.06
N ARG A 168 -30.58 21.67 19.56
CA ARG A 168 -31.39 20.54 19.04
C ARG A 168 -32.69 20.32 19.80
N ASP A 169 -32.79 20.75 21.05
CA ASP A 169 -33.97 20.64 21.90
C ASP A 169 -34.64 22.01 22.12
N PRO A 170 -35.79 22.28 21.47
CA PRO A 170 -36.53 23.53 21.64
C PRO A 170 -37.02 23.80 23.06
N ASP A 171 -37.28 22.75 23.86
CA ASP A 171 -37.72 22.93 25.25
C ASP A 171 -36.56 23.34 26.14
N LEU A 172 -35.39 22.72 25.97
CA LEU A 172 -34.16 23.12 26.65
C LEU A 172 -33.76 24.55 26.27
N ALA A 173 -33.81 24.90 24.97
CA ALA A 173 -33.58 26.26 24.48
C ALA A 173 -34.50 27.29 25.14
N ARG A 174 -35.79 26.96 25.31
CA ARG A 174 -36.76 27.84 25.97
C ARG A 174 -36.45 28.04 27.46
N VAL A 175 -35.95 27.01 28.15
CA VAL A 175 -35.48 27.13 29.54
C VAL A 175 -34.29 28.07 29.63
N MET A 176 -33.32 27.92 28.72
CA MET A 176 -32.10 28.74 28.68
C MET A 176 -32.35 30.21 28.31
N GLN A 177 -33.30 30.48 27.42
CA GLN A 177 -33.72 31.86 27.10
C GLN A 177 -34.57 32.51 28.21
N GLY A 178 -35.07 31.71 29.16
CA GLY A 178 -35.86 32.19 30.29
C GLY A 178 -35.03 32.94 31.34
N ARG A 179 -35.72 33.60 32.28
CA ARG A 179 -35.09 34.39 33.35
C ARG A 179 -34.11 33.64 34.26
N TRP A 180 -34.12 32.31 34.20
CA TRP A 180 -33.31 31.44 35.05
C TRP A 180 -32.16 30.77 34.32
N GLY A 181 -32.07 30.86 32.98
CA GLY A 181 -31.07 30.13 32.19
C GLY A 181 -29.64 30.46 32.58
N MET A 182 -29.36 31.74 32.88
CA MET A 182 -28.04 32.20 33.36
C MET A 182 -27.58 31.64 34.73
N TYR A 183 -28.46 30.92 35.44
CA TYR A 183 -28.15 30.28 36.72
C TYR A 183 -28.14 28.75 36.62
N MET A 184 -28.39 28.20 35.43
CA MET A 184 -28.31 26.77 35.19
C MET A 184 -26.85 26.38 35.03
N ASP A 185 -26.43 25.38 35.80
CA ASP A 185 -25.15 24.71 35.61
C ASP A 185 -25.32 23.73 34.46
N MET A 186 -24.62 24.00 33.36
CA MET A 186 -24.78 23.28 32.10
C MET A 186 -24.03 21.94 32.08
N ALA A 187 -23.05 21.73 32.97
CA ALA A 187 -22.34 20.46 33.04
C ALA A 187 -23.27 19.30 33.46
N TRP A 188 -24.21 19.55 34.37
CA TRP A 188 -25.17 18.51 34.81
C TRP A 188 -26.09 17.98 33.71
N PRO A 189 -26.88 18.83 33.00
CA PRO A 189 -27.73 18.34 31.92
C PRO A 189 -26.91 17.74 30.77
N GLY A 190 -25.71 18.24 30.52
CA GLY A 190 -24.81 17.69 29.52
C GLY A 190 -24.37 16.27 29.83
N ARG A 191 -23.86 16.04 31.03
CA ARG A 191 -23.49 14.71 31.52
C ARG A 191 -24.64 13.71 31.43
N ASP A 192 -25.82 14.11 31.91
CA ASP A 192 -27.00 13.24 31.89
C ASP A 192 -27.46 12.96 30.46
N SER A 193 -27.39 13.96 29.56
CA SER A 193 -27.73 13.78 28.15
C SER A 193 -26.73 12.86 27.45
N ALA A 194 -25.43 13.02 27.69
CA ALA A 194 -24.39 12.19 27.10
C ALA A 194 -24.54 10.70 27.49
N LEU A 195 -24.91 10.45 28.76
CA LEU A 195 -25.22 9.11 29.26
C LEU A 195 -26.51 8.54 28.66
N CYS A 196 -27.52 9.37 28.42
CA CYS A 196 -28.78 8.94 27.81
C CYS A 196 -28.65 8.66 26.31
N ASP A 197 -27.85 9.45 25.61
CA ASP A 197 -27.62 9.35 24.17
C ASP A 197 -26.51 8.34 23.83
N ASP A 198 -25.83 7.80 24.85
CA ASP A 198 -24.77 6.80 24.72
C ASP A 198 -23.65 7.31 23.80
N VAL A 199 -23.11 8.48 24.15
CA VAL A 199 -22.02 9.13 23.42
C VAL A 199 -20.77 9.26 24.27
N THR A 200 -19.61 9.26 23.61
CA THR A 200 -18.32 9.55 24.25
C THR A 200 -17.87 10.94 23.82
N LEU A 201 -17.65 11.83 24.78
CA LEU A 201 -17.33 13.23 24.54
C LEU A 201 -15.82 13.43 24.30
N GLY A 202 -15.48 14.11 23.22
CA GLY A 202 -14.15 14.61 22.88
C GLY A 202 -14.06 16.13 23.01
N GLU A 203 -12.91 16.69 22.68
CA GLU A 203 -12.61 18.13 22.66
C GLU A 203 -13.30 18.86 21.52
N HIS A 204 -13.30 18.31 20.30
CA HIS A 204 -13.88 18.97 19.11
C HIS A 204 -15.21 18.35 18.64
N GLY A 205 -15.62 17.23 19.24
CA GLY A 205 -16.86 16.56 18.93
C GLY A 205 -17.12 15.38 19.86
N PHE A 206 -18.01 14.48 19.44
CA PHE A 206 -18.34 13.29 20.20
C PHE A 206 -18.60 12.08 19.29
N LEU A 207 -18.29 10.90 19.82
CA LEU A 207 -18.45 9.60 19.18
C LEU A 207 -19.77 8.94 19.61
N LEU A 208 -20.51 8.37 18.66
CA LEU A 208 -21.71 7.58 18.95
C LEU A 208 -21.33 6.13 19.34
N ALA A 209 -22.04 5.51 20.30
CA ALA A 209 -21.68 4.19 20.86
C ALA A 209 -21.51 3.01 19.88
N ASN A 210 -22.07 3.08 18.66
CA ASN A 210 -21.88 2.06 17.62
C ASN A 210 -21.21 2.63 16.36
N GLY A 211 -20.55 3.77 16.49
CA GLY A 211 -19.97 4.56 15.42
C GLY A 211 -18.58 4.13 14.98
N VAL A 212 -18.10 2.97 15.42
CA VAL A 212 -16.73 2.53 15.16
C VAL A 212 -16.73 1.46 14.07
N PRO A 213 -16.05 1.70 12.93
CA PRO A 213 -15.96 0.72 11.85
C PRO A 213 -15.10 -0.49 12.24
N ASP A 214 -15.12 -1.53 11.41
CA ASP A 214 -14.32 -2.74 11.65
C ASP A 214 -12.83 -2.41 11.56
N ALA A 215 -12.15 -2.41 12.71
CA ALA A 215 -10.72 -2.13 12.82
C ALA A 215 -9.83 -3.23 12.22
N ASN A 216 -10.39 -4.32 11.69
CA ASN A 216 -9.66 -5.38 10.98
C ASN A 216 -10.15 -5.58 9.55
N ARG A 217 -10.83 -4.58 8.97
CA ARG A 217 -11.41 -4.65 7.63
C ARG A 217 -10.38 -4.98 6.55
N TYR A 218 -9.23 -4.33 6.59
CA TYR A 218 -8.17 -4.45 5.61
C TYR A 218 -6.97 -5.20 6.22
N ASP A 219 -6.44 -6.14 5.45
CA ASP A 219 -5.14 -6.71 5.76
C ASP A 219 -3.99 -5.75 5.41
N ARG A 220 -2.77 -6.12 5.79
CA ARG A 220 -1.58 -5.29 5.57
C ARG A 220 -1.32 -5.01 4.09
N GLY A 221 -1.58 -5.97 3.22
CA GLY A 221 -1.39 -5.85 1.78
C GLY A 221 -2.42 -4.89 1.18
N GLU A 222 -3.70 -5.07 1.54
CA GLU A 222 -4.80 -4.21 1.11
C GLU A 222 -4.61 -2.76 1.55
N LEU A 223 -4.20 -2.52 2.81
CA LEU A 223 -3.89 -1.16 3.28
C LEU A 223 -2.71 -0.55 2.52
N ARG A 224 -1.68 -1.35 2.20
CA ARG A 224 -0.55 -0.84 1.43
C ARG A 224 -0.96 -0.46 0.01
N GLU A 225 -1.77 -1.28 -0.64
CA GLU A 225 -2.33 -0.97 -1.96
C GLU A 225 -3.20 0.30 -1.93
N LEU A 226 -4.03 0.47 -0.90
CA LEU A 226 -4.83 1.67 -0.69
C LEU A 226 -3.94 2.92 -0.56
N LEU A 227 -2.91 2.86 0.30
CA LEU A 227 -1.99 3.97 0.50
C LEU A 227 -1.14 4.24 -0.74
N ASP A 228 -0.72 3.22 -1.48
CA ASP A 228 0.00 3.38 -2.76
C ASP A 228 -0.87 4.00 -3.86
N ALA A 229 -2.19 3.80 -3.81
CA ALA A 229 -3.12 4.45 -4.73
C ALA A 229 -3.32 5.95 -4.40
N LEU A 230 -3.31 6.31 -3.11
CA LEU A 230 -3.51 7.68 -2.63
C LEU A 230 -2.22 8.51 -2.65
N ASP A 231 -1.10 7.91 -2.26
CA ASP A 231 0.22 8.51 -2.19
C ASP A 231 1.25 7.57 -2.84
N PRO A 232 1.32 7.55 -4.18
CA PRO A 232 2.14 6.60 -4.90
C PRO A 232 3.61 6.78 -4.56
N PRO A 233 4.36 5.68 -4.38
CA PRO A 233 5.79 5.77 -4.14
C PRO A 233 6.46 6.53 -5.27
N ALA A 234 7.51 7.29 -4.93
CA ALA A 234 8.29 8.01 -5.91
C ALA A 234 8.67 7.06 -7.07
N PRO A 235 8.50 7.48 -8.33
CA PRO A 235 8.81 6.63 -9.47
C PRO A 235 10.25 6.18 -9.35
N ALA A 236 10.47 4.87 -9.52
CA ALA A 236 11.81 4.32 -9.44
C ALA A 236 12.71 5.05 -10.47
N PRO A 237 13.96 5.36 -10.12
CA PRO A 237 14.85 6.09 -11.02
C PRO A 237 14.94 5.36 -12.37
N ASP A 238 14.99 6.14 -13.45
CA ASP A 238 15.08 5.66 -14.83
C ASP A 238 16.13 4.55 -14.94
N PHE A 239 15.67 3.34 -15.23
CA PHE A 239 16.54 2.19 -15.38
C PHE A 239 17.31 2.29 -16.70
N ARG A 240 18.63 2.10 -16.63
CA ARG A 240 19.53 2.07 -17.78
C ARG A 240 20.47 0.90 -17.61
N LEU A 241 20.48 0.00 -18.59
CA LEU A 241 21.35 -1.18 -18.59
C LEU A 241 22.84 -0.78 -18.51
N GLU A 242 23.18 0.40 -19.04
CA GLU A 242 24.53 0.97 -18.99
C GLU A 242 25.04 1.19 -17.57
N ASN A 243 24.15 1.38 -16.58
CA ASN A 243 24.53 1.59 -15.18
C ASN A 243 25.03 0.31 -14.50
N LEU A 244 24.74 -0.86 -15.09
CA LEU A 244 25.12 -2.17 -14.55
C LEU A 244 26.43 -2.72 -15.16
N LEU A 245 27.08 -1.96 -16.04
CA LEU A 245 28.34 -2.34 -16.69
C LEU A 245 29.53 -2.22 -15.74
N GLU A 246 30.35 -3.26 -15.69
CA GLU A 246 31.65 -3.27 -15.02
C GLU A 246 32.80 -3.03 -16.01
N GLU A 247 34.02 -2.82 -15.48
CA GLU A 247 35.20 -2.55 -16.31
C GLU A 247 35.55 -3.79 -17.17
N GLY A 248 35.46 -3.65 -18.50
CA GLY A 248 35.74 -4.73 -19.44
C GLY A 248 34.50 -5.40 -20.03
N GLU A 249 33.32 -4.82 -19.83
CA GLU A 249 32.05 -5.31 -20.37
C GLU A 249 31.44 -4.38 -21.42
N HIS A 250 30.56 -4.91 -22.25
CA HIS A 250 29.77 -4.15 -23.22
C HIS A 250 28.34 -4.69 -23.29
N ILE A 251 27.43 -3.87 -23.83
CA ILE A 251 26.05 -4.29 -24.12
C ILE A 251 26.01 -4.89 -25.52
N GLU A 252 25.71 -6.18 -25.61
CA GLU A 252 25.43 -6.85 -26.88
C GLU A 252 23.95 -6.67 -27.22
N ARG A 253 23.65 -6.07 -28.37
CA ARG A 253 22.26 -5.81 -28.80
C ARG A 253 21.78 -6.91 -29.72
N TYR A 254 20.56 -7.39 -29.47
CA TYR A 254 19.94 -8.45 -30.25
C TYR A 254 18.43 -8.23 -30.39
N ALA A 255 17.82 -9.01 -31.28
CA ALA A 255 16.37 -9.07 -31.42
C ALA A 255 15.91 -10.52 -31.20
N ILE A 256 14.63 -10.70 -30.88
CA ILE A 256 14.03 -12.02 -30.68
C ILE A 256 13.11 -12.32 -31.87
N GLU A 257 13.22 -13.51 -32.43
CA GLU A 257 12.36 -13.94 -33.55
C GLU A 257 10.87 -13.87 -33.14
N ASP A 258 9.99 -13.52 -34.09
CA ASP A 258 8.54 -13.37 -33.89
C ASP A 258 8.06 -12.33 -32.84
N THR A 259 8.96 -11.54 -32.25
CA THR A 259 8.61 -10.35 -31.44
C THR A 259 8.39 -9.08 -32.27
N GLY A 260 8.54 -9.19 -33.59
CA GLY A 260 8.35 -8.11 -34.56
C GLY A 260 6.94 -7.53 -34.53
N THR A 261 6.82 -6.22 -34.32
CA THR A 261 5.56 -5.49 -34.49
C THR A 261 5.50 -4.83 -35.86
N ASN A 262 4.35 -4.23 -36.22
CA ASN A 262 4.19 -3.43 -37.45
C ASN A 262 5.15 -2.22 -37.52
N TRP A 263 5.88 -1.91 -36.44
CA TRP A 263 6.82 -0.80 -36.30
C TRP A 263 8.29 -1.23 -36.24
N GLY A 264 8.57 -2.54 -36.32
CA GLY A 264 9.91 -3.13 -36.20
C GLY A 264 10.00 -4.16 -35.06
N ALA A 265 11.11 -4.90 -35.03
CA ALA A 265 11.46 -5.75 -33.90
C ALA A 265 12.04 -4.88 -32.76
N PRO A 266 11.64 -5.11 -31.50
CA PRO A 266 12.27 -4.45 -30.36
C PRO A 266 13.77 -4.78 -30.29
N ASP A 267 14.58 -3.77 -29.93
CA ASP A 267 16.01 -3.95 -29.68
C ASP A 267 16.22 -4.26 -28.19
N TYR A 268 16.71 -5.46 -27.89
CA TYR A 268 17.05 -5.92 -26.55
C TYR A 268 18.56 -5.90 -26.34
N GLY A 269 19.01 -5.99 -25.09
CA GLY A 269 20.42 -6.01 -24.75
C GLY A 269 20.76 -6.88 -23.56
N CYS A 270 21.95 -7.49 -23.60
CA CYS A 270 22.55 -8.17 -22.46
C CYS A 270 24.00 -7.73 -22.26
N ILE A 271 24.47 -7.78 -21.03
CA ILE A 271 25.83 -7.47 -20.62
C ILE A 271 26.72 -8.66 -20.95
N MET A 272 27.82 -8.39 -21.63
CA MET A 272 28.78 -9.39 -22.10
C MET A 272 30.21 -8.93 -21.81
N PRO A 273 31.11 -9.83 -21.34
CA PRO A 273 32.54 -9.53 -21.28
C PRO A 273 33.14 -9.35 -22.67
N TYR A 274 34.12 -8.44 -22.81
CA TYR A 274 34.82 -8.26 -24.09
C TYR A 274 35.45 -9.57 -24.61
N GLY A 275 35.08 -9.95 -25.83
CA GLY A 275 35.60 -11.14 -26.51
C GLY A 275 34.88 -12.45 -26.14
N SER A 276 33.86 -12.41 -25.27
CA SER A 276 32.97 -13.55 -25.03
C SER A 276 31.93 -13.68 -26.16
N THR A 277 31.61 -14.92 -26.53
CA THR A 277 30.52 -15.25 -27.47
C THR A 277 29.40 -16.05 -26.80
N ASP A 278 29.46 -16.25 -25.48
CA ASP A 278 28.49 -17.03 -24.72
C ASP A 278 27.30 -16.17 -24.27
N LEU A 279 26.32 -16.07 -25.17
CA LEU A 279 25.15 -15.22 -24.97
C LEU A 279 24.24 -15.73 -23.85
N ALA A 280 24.20 -17.05 -23.61
CA ALA A 280 23.37 -17.63 -22.56
C ALA A 280 23.88 -17.19 -21.17
N ALA A 281 25.20 -17.28 -20.96
CA ALA A 281 25.82 -16.81 -19.72
C ALA A 281 25.62 -15.30 -19.49
N GLY A 282 25.72 -14.49 -20.55
CA GLY A 282 25.48 -13.05 -20.46
C GLY A 282 24.02 -12.70 -20.13
N LEU A 283 23.05 -13.43 -20.69
CA LEU A 283 21.63 -13.25 -20.37
C LEU A 283 21.32 -13.59 -18.91
N GLU A 284 21.83 -14.71 -18.43
CA GLU A 284 21.66 -15.14 -17.04
C GLU A 284 22.24 -14.10 -16.06
N ASP A 285 23.47 -13.66 -16.31
CA ASP A 285 24.13 -12.65 -15.49
C ASP A 285 23.40 -11.30 -15.54
N THR A 286 22.95 -10.87 -16.73
CA THR A 286 22.17 -9.64 -16.89
C THR A 286 20.86 -9.69 -16.12
N VAL A 287 20.10 -10.78 -16.24
CA VAL A 287 18.85 -10.98 -15.49
C VAL A 287 19.12 -10.95 -13.99
N GLN A 288 20.19 -11.61 -13.53
CA GLN A 288 20.56 -11.59 -12.13
C GLN A 288 20.91 -10.17 -11.64
N ARG A 289 21.65 -9.39 -12.42
CA ARG A 289 22.01 -8.00 -12.07
C ARG A 289 20.78 -7.09 -12.06
N ILE A 290 19.85 -7.23 -13.00
CA ILE A 290 18.58 -6.47 -12.98
C ILE A 290 17.75 -6.85 -11.77
N ILE A 291 17.63 -8.15 -11.46
CA ILE A 291 16.92 -8.60 -10.25
C ILE A 291 17.57 -8.01 -9.01
N ALA A 292 18.91 -7.99 -8.92
CA ALA A 292 19.62 -7.43 -7.77
C ALA A 292 19.45 -5.90 -7.65
N ASP A 293 19.61 -5.16 -8.74
CA ASP A 293 19.47 -3.69 -8.79
C ASP A 293 18.02 -3.26 -8.51
N ARG A 294 17.05 -3.97 -9.09
CA ARG A 294 15.63 -3.66 -8.97
C ARG A 294 14.93 -4.43 -7.86
N HIS A 295 15.66 -5.23 -7.07
CA HIS A 295 15.12 -5.99 -5.94
C HIS A 295 14.36 -5.08 -4.98
N GLU A 296 14.95 -3.91 -4.69
CA GLU A 296 14.36 -2.94 -3.77
C GLU A 296 13.16 -2.22 -4.42
N HIS A 297 13.14 -2.04 -5.75
CA HIS A 297 12.11 -1.30 -6.50
C HIS A 297 10.85 -2.11 -6.88
N GLY A 298 10.94 -3.44 -6.91
CA GLY A 298 9.80 -4.31 -7.19
C GLY A 298 9.34 -4.31 -8.66
N ASP A 299 10.05 -3.62 -9.56
CA ASP A 299 9.77 -3.57 -10.99
C ASP A 299 10.76 -4.39 -11.83
N ALA A 300 11.55 -5.24 -11.19
CA ALA A 300 12.58 -6.08 -11.84
C ALA A 300 12.02 -6.85 -13.04
N THR A 301 10.86 -7.49 -12.90
CA THR A 301 10.21 -8.25 -13.98
C THR A 301 9.90 -7.37 -15.20
N GLU A 302 9.42 -6.16 -14.97
CA GLU A 302 9.08 -5.21 -16.03
C GLU A 302 10.36 -4.70 -16.72
N GLN A 303 11.41 -4.40 -15.95
CA GLN A 303 12.70 -4.00 -16.52
C GLN A 303 13.37 -5.13 -17.30
N ILE A 304 13.30 -6.38 -16.83
CA ILE A 304 13.80 -7.56 -17.55
C ILE A 304 13.07 -7.70 -18.89
N ARG A 305 11.74 -7.54 -18.89
CA ARG A 305 10.92 -7.60 -20.11
C ARG A 305 11.28 -6.50 -21.10
N LEU A 306 11.43 -5.27 -20.63
CA LEU A 306 11.74 -4.12 -21.50
C LEU A 306 13.18 -4.15 -22.03
N THR A 307 14.13 -4.65 -21.24
CA THR A 307 15.56 -4.54 -21.55
C THR A 307 16.11 -5.79 -22.22
N VAL A 308 15.77 -6.96 -21.69
CA VAL A 308 16.28 -8.27 -22.13
C VAL A 308 15.25 -9.00 -23.01
N GLY A 309 13.97 -8.62 -22.94
CA GLY A 309 12.90 -9.32 -23.66
C GLY A 309 12.52 -10.65 -23.05
N ALA A 310 13.02 -10.93 -21.85
CA ALA A 310 12.69 -12.14 -21.10
C ALA A 310 11.42 -11.93 -20.26
N VAL A 311 10.63 -12.98 -20.13
CA VAL A 311 9.41 -13.01 -19.31
C VAL A 311 9.44 -14.21 -18.38
N PRO A 312 8.64 -14.23 -17.30
CA PRO A 312 8.52 -15.41 -16.45
C PRO A 312 8.17 -16.64 -17.28
N ALA A 313 8.92 -17.73 -17.09
CA ALA A 313 8.79 -18.96 -17.89
C ALA A 313 7.38 -19.59 -17.76
N ILE A 314 6.69 -19.33 -16.65
CA ILE A 314 5.32 -19.75 -16.41
C ILE A 314 4.32 -19.10 -17.39
N ASP A 315 4.61 -17.88 -17.87
CA ASP A 315 3.75 -17.13 -18.78
C ASP A 315 3.85 -17.63 -20.22
N LEU A 316 4.91 -18.38 -20.56
CA LEU A 316 5.15 -18.98 -21.87
C LEU A 316 4.78 -20.47 -21.93
N ALA A 317 4.08 -20.99 -20.93
CA ALA A 317 3.77 -22.41 -20.84
C ALA A 317 2.96 -22.91 -22.06
N GLY A 318 3.61 -23.72 -22.91
CA GLY A 318 3.00 -24.34 -24.08
C GLY A 318 3.35 -23.71 -25.43
N GLU A 319 4.22 -22.70 -25.47
CA GLU A 319 4.74 -22.12 -26.72
C GLU A 319 5.93 -22.94 -27.27
N GLU A 320 6.05 -23.04 -28.60
CA GLU A 320 7.19 -23.70 -29.27
C GLU A 320 8.31 -22.68 -29.54
N GLY A 321 9.58 -23.04 -29.30
CA GLY A 321 10.74 -22.17 -29.61
C GLY A 321 11.28 -21.33 -28.44
N ILE A 322 10.81 -21.59 -27.22
CA ILE A 322 11.26 -20.90 -25.99
C ILE A 322 12.75 -21.15 -25.74
N VAL A 323 13.49 -20.09 -25.41
CA VAL A 323 14.88 -20.20 -24.93
C VAL A 323 14.88 -19.99 -23.41
N PRO A 324 15.10 -21.04 -22.60
CA PRO A 324 15.11 -20.90 -21.16
C PRO A 324 16.30 -20.05 -20.71
N ILE A 325 16.05 -19.21 -19.71
CA ILE A 325 17.07 -18.50 -18.94
C ILE A 325 16.98 -19.03 -17.49
N ASP A 326 18.05 -18.93 -16.71
CA ASP A 326 18.00 -19.26 -15.29
C ASP A 326 17.05 -18.33 -14.49
N ARG A 327 16.78 -18.67 -13.22
CA ARG A 327 15.93 -17.92 -12.28
C ARG A 327 14.46 -17.81 -12.70
N GLY A 328 13.98 -18.73 -13.52
CA GLY A 328 12.56 -18.84 -13.88
C GLY A 328 12.10 -17.87 -14.96
N TYR A 329 13.03 -17.30 -15.73
CA TYR A 329 12.73 -16.47 -16.90
C TYR A 329 13.02 -17.23 -18.20
N ALA A 330 12.40 -16.83 -19.30
CA ALA A 330 12.72 -17.36 -20.62
C ALA A 330 12.46 -16.30 -21.71
N LEU A 331 13.15 -16.44 -22.83
CA LEU A 331 12.83 -15.67 -24.03
C LEU A 331 11.69 -16.36 -24.79
N PRO A 332 10.74 -15.59 -25.33
CA PRO A 332 9.61 -16.11 -26.10
C PRO A 332 10.01 -16.75 -27.44
N GLY A 333 11.24 -16.52 -27.90
CA GLY A 333 11.75 -17.07 -29.16
C GLY A 333 13.28 -17.06 -29.24
N PRO A 334 13.85 -17.63 -30.31
CA PRO A 334 15.29 -17.64 -30.53
C PRO A 334 15.85 -16.25 -30.85
N ILE A 335 17.11 -16.04 -30.48
CA ILE A 335 17.80 -14.78 -30.70
C ILE A 335 18.27 -14.67 -32.14
N VAL A 336 18.00 -13.53 -32.75
CA VAL A 336 18.41 -13.18 -34.11
C VAL A 336 19.18 -11.86 -34.10
N THR A 337 20.09 -11.71 -35.06
CA THR A 337 20.78 -10.43 -35.25
C THR A 337 19.78 -9.35 -35.71
N ALA A 338 19.99 -8.10 -35.31
CA ALA A 338 19.09 -6.98 -35.66
C ALA A 338 18.87 -6.84 -37.19
N ASP A 339 19.85 -7.24 -38.00
CA ASP A 339 19.75 -7.27 -39.47
C ASP A 339 18.88 -8.43 -40.02
N GLN A 340 18.81 -9.56 -39.30
CA GLN A 340 17.92 -10.68 -39.63
C GLN A 340 16.48 -10.41 -39.22
N ALA A 341 16.26 -9.73 -38.09
CA ALA A 341 14.93 -9.36 -37.57
C ALA A 341 14.17 -8.34 -38.46
N ARG A 342 14.88 -7.61 -39.33
CA ARG A 342 14.31 -6.66 -40.30
C ARG A 342 13.77 -7.31 -41.58
N GLN A 343 13.93 -8.63 -41.76
CA GLN A 343 13.36 -9.33 -42.90
C GLN A 343 11.88 -9.65 -42.63
N PRO A 344 10.95 -9.28 -43.51
CA PRO A 344 9.55 -9.64 -43.34
C PRO A 344 9.42 -11.17 -43.31
N ALA A 345 8.72 -11.69 -42.30
CA ALA A 345 8.46 -13.11 -42.13
C ALA A 345 8.06 -13.75 -43.47
N LYS A 346 8.77 -14.82 -43.88
CA LYS A 346 8.39 -15.64 -45.03
C LYS A 346 6.97 -16.15 -44.79
N GLY A 347 6.04 -15.64 -45.60
CA GLY A 347 4.61 -15.70 -45.32
C GLY A 347 4.06 -17.12 -45.08
N LYS A 348 3.27 -17.26 -44.01
CA LYS A 348 2.07 -18.12 -44.08
C LYS A 348 1.15 -17.51 -45.11
N ASP A 349 0.79 -18.32 -46.10
CA ASP A 349 0.09 -17.92 -47.31
C ASP A 349 -1.17 -17.11 -46.97
N LYS A 350 -1.34 -15.93 -47.59
CA LYS A 350 -2.45 -15.00 -47.32
C LYS A 350 -3.83 -15.67 -47.46
N GLY A 351 -3.90 -16.80 -48.17
CA GLY A 351 -5.09 -17.64 -48.33
C GLY A 351 -5.57 -18.28 -47.02
N GLU A 352 -4.68 -18.87 -46.22
CA GLU A 352 -5.06 -19.63 -45.02
C GLU A 352 -5.55 -18.72 -43.88
N ALA A 353 -4.95 -17.53 -43.73
CA ALA A 353 -5.36 -16.56 -42.72
C ALA A 353 -6.77 -16.00 -43.00
N LEU A 354 -7.09 -15.72 -44.27
CA LEU A 354 -8.42 -15.24 -44.67
C LEU A 354 -9.49 -16.33 -44.55
N GLU A 355 -9.15 -17.59 -44.81
CA GLU A 355 -10.06 -18.72 -44.67
C GLU A 355 -10.34 -19.05 -43.19
N GLY A 356 -9.33 -18.94 -42.31
CA GLY A 356 -9.48 -19.06 -40.87
C GLY A 356 -10.31 -17.93 -40.24
N ILE A 357 -10.25 -16.70 -40.78
CA ILE A 357 -11.11 -15.59 -40.35
C ILE A 357 -12.56 -15.81 -40.81
N ARG A 358 -12.78 -16.27 -42.06
CA ARG A 358 -14.13 -16.59 -42.57
C ARG A 358 -14.78 -17.74 -41.79
N ARG A 359 -14.02 -18.77 -41.42
CA ARG A 359 -14.53 -19.91 -40.65
C ARG A 359 -14.93 -19.52 -39.21
N ARG A 360 -14.13 -18.65 -38.57
CA ARG A 360 -14.43 -18.10 -37.24
C ARG A 360 -15.63 -17.14 -37.25
N ALA A 361 -15.81 -16.35 -38.30
CA ALA A 361 -16.99 -15.49 -38.46
C ALA A 361 -18.29 -16.29 -38.67
N SER A 362 -18.24 -17.42 -39.39
CA SER A 362 -19.40 -18.29 -39.58
C SER A 362 -19.82 -19.00 -38.29
N GLN A 363 -18.85 -19.53 -37.51
CA GLN A 363 -19.14 -20.19 -36.23
C GLN A 363 -19.70 -19.23 -35.17
N ARG A 364 -19.31 -17.95 -35.19
CA ARG A 364 -19.81 -16.93 -34.27
C ARG A 364 -21.26 -16.53 -34.56
N ASN A 365 -21.71 -16.62 -35.82
CA ASN A 365 -23.10 -16.36 -36.20
C ASN A 365 -24.02 -17.54 -35.87
N ASP A 366 -23.55 -18.78 -35.98
CA ASP A 366 -24.33 -19.96 -35.61
C ASP A 366 -24.58 -20.05 -34.08
N MET A 367 -23.63 -19.64 -33.25
CA MET A 367 -23.82 -19.58 -31.78
C MET A 367 -24.78 -18.47 -31.34
N LYS A 368 -24.82 -17.33 -32.02
CA LYS A 368 -25.79 -16.26 -31.74
C LYS A 368 -27.21 -16.64 -32.17
N GLY A 369 -27.36 -17.48 -33.20
CA GLY A 369 -28.66 -17.99 -33.64
C GLY A 369 -29.29 -19.00 -32.68
N THR A 370 -28.47 -19.82 -32.00
CA THR A 370 -28.95 -20.83 -31.04
C THR A 370 -29.29 -20.23 -29.66
N GLU A 371 -28.56 -19.22 -29.18
CA GLU A 371 -28.90 -18.51 -27.93
C GLU A 371 -30.20 -17.67 -28.02
N ALA A 372 -30.54 -17.17 -29.22
CA ALA A 372 -31.79 -16.43 -29.44
C ALA A 372 -33.02 -17.35 -29.47
N ALA A 373 -32.86 -18.64 -29.81
CA ALA A 373 -33.95 -19.62 -29.91
C ALA A 373 -34.31 -20.28 -28.55
N THR A 374 -33.38 -20.32 -27.59
CA THR A 374 -33.62 -20.86 -26.24
C THR A 374 -34.29 -19.86 -25.29
N LYS A 375 -34.15 -18.54 -25.52
CA LYS A 375 -34.80 -17.51 -24.70
C LYS A 375 -36.29 -17.28 -24.98
N THR A 376 -36.83 -17.77 -26.10
CA THR A 376 -38.24 -17.55 -26.50
C THR A 376 -39.22 -18.67 -26.11
N ARG A 377 -38.77 -19.76 -25.47
CA ARG A 377 -39.62 -20.94 -25.17
C ARG A 377 -39.90 -21.24 -23.70
N GLY A 378 -39.52 -20.35 -22.78
CA GLY A 378 -39.63 -20.55 -21.32
C GLY A 378 -40.71 -19.73 -20.61
N GLY A 379 -41.82 -19.40 -21.26
CA GLY A 379 -42.89 -18.61 -20.63
C GLY A 379 -44.26 -18.96 -21.16
N HIS A 380 -44.85 -20.06 -20.66
CA HIS A 380 -46.30 -20.29 -20.51
C HIS A 380 -46.55 -21.70 -19.96
N ALA A 381 -46.93 -21.81 -18.68
CA ALA A 381 -48.07 -22.62 -18.23
C ALA A 381 -48.14 -22.69 -16.68
N ARG A 382 -49.23 -22.08 -16.17
CA ARG A 382 -50.05 -22.39 -14.99
C ARG A 382 -49.40 -22.59 -13.62
#